data_AF-A0A1V5I8Q0-F1
#
_entry.id   AF-A0A1V5I8Q0-F1
#
_cell.length_a   1.000
_cell.length_b   1.000
_cell.length_c   1.000
_cell.angle_alpha   90.00
_cell.angle_beta   90.00
_cell.angle_gamma   90.00
#
_symmetry.space_group_name_H-M   'P 1'
#
loop_
_entity.id
_entity.type
_entity.pdbx_description
1 polymer ?
#
loop_
_entity_poly.entity_id
_entity_poly.type
_entity_poly.pdbx_seq_one_letter_code
_entity_poly.pdbx_strand_id
1 'polypeptide(L)'
;MYEEARREAEERQSAERELAKGYNKLNNTFIDVIRTMGQIVGKKDPYTIEHQERVAGLAAELCARTGLGSGRCEGLRIAGLVHDIGKIEIPGEILSKPGKLSEIEFELIKGHAQSGYDILKEVDFPWPVAEIARQHHERLDGSGYPRGLEGEGILPEARVLAVADVVEAMTSHRPYRPSLGLRAALDEIESKRGVLYDSEVVDACMSLFEERPEFLGKERRAGRLSRT
;
A
#
# COMPACT_ATOMS: atom_id res chain seq x y z
N MET A 1 40.97 5.70 37.02
CA MET A 1 41.28 5.91 35.59
C MET A 1 40.82 4.78 34.67
N TYR A 2 41.47 3.61 34.58
CA TYR A 2 41.07 2.57 33.61
C TYR A 2 39.73 1.89 33.97
N GLU A 3 39.47 1.64 35.26
CA GLU A 3 38.20 1.07 35.73
C GLU A 3 37.03 2.05 35.63
N GLU A 4 37.25 3.34 35.90
CA GLU A 4 36.23 4.40 35.71
C GLU A 4 35.86 4.56 34.24
N ALA A 5 36.85 4.63 33.35
CA ALA A 5 36.59 4.71 31.91
C ALA A 5 35.84 3.47 31.38
N ARG A 6 36.13 2.28 31.93
CA ARG A 6 35.41 1.04 31.57
C ARG A 6 33.98 1.05 32.07
N ARG A 7 33.74 1.53 33.29
CA ARG A 7 32.40 1.68 33.86
C ARG A 7 31.56 2.71 33.09
N GLU A 8 32.13 3.87 32.73
CA GLU A 8 31.46 4.86 31.89
C GLU A 8 31.11 4.30 30.51
N ALA A 9 32.00 3.51 29.90
CA ALA A 9 31.72 2.85 28.63
C ALA A 9 30.60 1.80 28.74
N GLU A 10 30.57 1.03 29.82
CA GLU A 10 29.50 0.05 30.10
C GLU A 10 28.15 0.75 30.35
N GLU A 11 28.14 1.84 31.12
CA GLU A 11 26.95 2.67 31.37
C GLU A 11 26.43 3.31 30.08
N ARG A 12 27.32 3.86 29.24
CA ARG A 12 26.98 4.42 27.93
C ARG A 12 26.42 3.35 26.99
N GLN A 13 27.03 2.17 26.92
CA GLN A 13 26.54 1.07 26.09
C GLN A 13 25.17 0.58 26.56
N SER A 14 24.92 0.54 27.88
CA SER A 14 23.62 0.20 28.44
C SER A 14 22.55 1.23 28.04
N ALA A 15 22.88 2.53 28.17
CA ALA A 15 21.99 3.61 27.77
C ALA A 15 21.67 3.60 26.26
N GLU A 16 22.66 3.36 25.40
CA GLU A 16 22.48 3.22 23.95
C GLU A 16 21.57 2.03 23.60
N ARG A 17 21.69 0.90 24.31
CA ARG A 17 20.81 -0.27 24.12
C ARG A 17 19.38 0.01 24.55
N GLU A 18 19.17 0.68 25.68
CA GLU A 18 17.83 1.05 26.15
C GLU A 18 17.17 2.08 25.23
N LEU A 19 17.93 3.06 24.74
CA LEU A 19 17.47 4.00 23.72
C LEU A 19 17.02 3.27 22.44
N ALA A 20 17.85 2.34 21.93
CA ALA A 20 17.53 1.57 20.74
C ALA A 20 16.28 0.69 20.93
N LYS A 21 16.11 0.07 22.10
CA LYS A 21 14.89 -0.69 22.44
C LYS A 21 13.66 0.22 22.49
N GLY A 22 13.76 1.38 23.13
CA GLY A 22 12.68 2.37 23.20
C GLY A 22 12.27 2.85 21.82
N TYR A 23 13.24 3.17 20.97
CA TYR A 23 13.01 3.57 19.58
C TYR A 23 12.31 2.47 18.76
N ASN A 24 12.80 1.22 18.85
CA ASN A 24 12.18 0.09 18.16
C ASN A 24 10.75 -0.15 18.63
N LYS A 25 10.48 -0.01 19.94
CA LYS A 25 9.13 -0.16 20.49
C LYS A 25 8.20 0.93 19.96
N LEU A 26 8.66 2.19 19.93
CA LEU A 26 7.90 3.31 19.38
C LEU A 26 7.59 3.11 17.89
N ASN A 27 8.59 2.70 17.11
CA ASN A 27 8.42 2.42 15.68
C ASN A 27 7.41 1.29 15.42
N ASN A 28 7.49 0.20 16.18
CA ASN A 28 6.52 -0.90 16.06
C ASN A 28 5.10 -0.45 16.42
N THR A 29 4.95 0.31 17.52
CA THR A 29 3.64 0.85 17.91
C THR A 29 3.09 1.83 16.87
N PHE A 30 3.93 2.66 16.26
CA PHE A 30 3.54 3.53 15.17
C PHE A 30 2.99 2.73 13.97
N ILE A 31 3.70 1.70 13.51
CA ILE A 31 3.23 0.83 12.43
C ILE A 31 1.93 0.11 12.81
N ASP A 32 1.78 -0.36 14.04
CA ASP A 32 0.56 -1.01 14.52
C ASP A 32 -0.64 -0.05 14.53
N VAL A 33 -0.43 1.23 14.88
CA VAL A 33 -1.47 2.27 14.79
C VAL A 33 -1.88 2.51 13.34
N ILE A 34 -0.92 2.64 12.42
CA ILE A 34 -1.20 2.80 10.98
C ILE A 34 -1.99 1.62 10.43
N ARG A 35 -1.59 0.39 10.76
CA ARG A 35 -2.33 -0.83 10.39
C ARG A 35 -3.75 -0.80 10.96
N THR A 36 -3.91 -0.38 12.21
CA THR A 36 -5.23 -0.27 12.85
C THR A 36 -6.12 0.76 12.14
N MET A 37 -5.55 1.86 11.65
CA MET A 37 -6.31 2.84 10.84
C MET A 37 -6.83 2.21 9.54
N GLY A 38 -5.99 1.49 8.79
CA GLY A 38 -6.44 0.74 7.62
C GLY A 38 -7.56 -0.25 7.96
N GLN A 39 -7.40 -0.99 9.05
CA GLN A 39 -8.41 -1.96 9.52
C GLN A 39 -9.77 -1.35 9.89
N ILE A 40 -9.82 -0.07 10.28
CA ILE A 40 -11.10 0.60 10.58
C ILE A 40 -11.93 0.74 9.30
N VAL A 41 -11.31 1.08 8.17
CA VAL A 41 -11.97 1.05 6.85
C VAL A 41 -12.33 -0.38 6.46
N GLY A 42 -11.42 -1.30 6.77
CA GLY A 42 -11.60 -2.76 6.82
C GLY A 42 -13.00 -3.24 7.20
N LYS A 43 -13.62 -2.58 8.18
CA LYS A 43 -14.90 -2.98 8.75
C LYS A 43 -16.11 -2.49 7.97
N LYS A 44 -15.99 -1.39 7.22
CA LYS A 44 -17.07 -0.86 6.37
C LYS A 44 -17.06 -1.47 4.97
N ASP A 45 -15.87 -1.78 4.48
CA ASP A 45 -15.69 -2.47 3.20
C ASP A 45 -15.16 -3.88 3.49
N PRO A 46 -16.00 -4.93 3.37
CA PRO A 46 -15.63 -6.34 3.64
C PRO A 46 -14.38 -6.83 2.90
N TYR A 47 -13.89 -6.04 1.94
CA TYR A 47 -12.74 -6.30 1.09
C TYR A 47 -11.38 -5.80 1.65
N THR A 48 -11.35 -4.87 2.63
CA THR A 48 -10.20 -3.94 2.73
C THR A 48 -9.02 -4.35 3.63
N ILE A 49 -9.18 -5.22 4.64
CA ILE A 49 -8.06 -5.49 5.57
C ILE A 49 -6.89 -6.20 4.89
N GLU A 50 -7.16 -7.33 4.24
CA GLU A 50 -6.09 -8.10 3.59
C GLU A 50 -5.61 -7.43 2.30
N HIS A 51 -6.50 -6.67 1.64
CA HIS A 51 -6.19 -5.89 0.45
C HIS A 51 -5.09 -4.86 0.72
N GLN A 52 -5.26 -4.02 1.73
CA GLN A 52 -4.29 -2.95 2.05
C GLN A 52 -2.91 -3.51 2.40
N GLU A 53 -2.83 -4.62 3.15
CA GLU A 53 -1.57 -5.29 3.47
C GLU A 53 -0.90 -5.88 2.22
N ARG A 54 -1.68 -6.50 1.32
CA ARG A 54 -1.15 -7.05 0.06
C ARG A 54 -0.69 -5.96 -0.90
N VAL A 55 -1.43 -4.86 -1.01
CA VAL A 55 -1.05 -3.68 -1.78
C VAL A 55 0.24 -3.07 -1.23
N ALA A 56 0.32 -2.86 0.10
CA ALA A 56 1.52 -2.33 0.74
C ALA A 56 2.75 -3.22 0.52
N GLY A 57 2.59 -4.55 0.64
CA GLY A 57 3.66 -5.52 0.40
C GLY A 57 4.12 -5.53 -1.06
N LEU A 58 3.19 -5.51 -2.02
CA LEU A 58 3.51 -5.44 -3.44
C LEU A 58 4.19 -4.11 -3.79
N ALA A 59 3.65 -2.99 -3.32
CA ALA A 59 4.22 -1.66 -3.57
C ALA A 59 5.65 -1.53 -3.02
N ALA A 60 5.94 -2.10 -1.84
CA ALA A 60 7.29 -2.12 -1.28
C ALA A 60 8.28 -2.93 -2.15
N GLU A 61 7.86 -4.10 -2.66
CA GLU A 61 8.68 -4.92 -3.55
C GLU A 61 8.94 -4.22 -4.90
N LEU A 62 7.92 -3.59 -5.49
CA LEU A 62 8.06 -2.81 -6.72
C LEU A 62 8.96 -1.58 -6.53
N CYS A 63 8.86 -0.92 -5.38
CA CYS A 63 9.72 0.22 -5.05
C CYS A 63 11.21 -0.17 -4.96
N ALA A 64 11.50 -1.32 -4.37
CA ALA A 64 12.87 -1.83 -4.30
C ALA A 64 13.45 -2.10 -5.70
N ARG A 65 12.60 -2.50 -6.66
CA ARG A 65 13.00 -2.80 -8.05
C ARG A 65 13.13 -1.56 -8.94
N THR A 66 12.40 -0.49 -8.65
CA THR A 66 12.41 0.78 -9.40
C THR A 66 13.48 1.77 -8.93
N GLY A 67 14.24 1.44 -7.89
CA GLY A 67 15.40 2.26 -7.47
C GLY A 67 15.05 3.55 -6.72
N LEU A 68 13.80 3.70 -6.24
CA LEU A 68 13.35 4.90 -5.50
C LEU A 68 14.07 5.10 -4.14
N GLY A 69 14.84 4.12 -3.67
CA GLY A 69 15.60 4.17 -2.42
C GLY A 69 14.79 3.72 -1.20
N SER A 70 15.46 3.09 -0.24
CA SER A 70 14.81 2.39 0.88
C SER A 70 13.92 3.29 1.75
N GLY A 71 14.32 4.55 1.95
CA GLY A 71 13.52 5.52 2.69
C GLY A 71 12.16 5.77 2.04
N ARG A 72 12.11 5.95 0.72
CA ARG A 72 10.86 6.20 -0.02
C ARG A 72 9.97 4.95 -0.05
N CYS A 73 10.57 3.77 -0.09
CA CYS A 73 9.81 2.50 -0.04
C CYS A 73 9.07 2.30 1.28
N GLU A 74 9.63 2.76 2.42
CA GLU A 74 8.92 2.69 3.69
C GLU A 74 7.72 3.66 3.73
N GLY A 75 7.89 4.89 3.22
CA GLY A 75 6.79 5.84 3.06
C GLY A 75 5.67 5.30 2.15
N LEU A 76 6.05 4.63 1.05
CA LEU A 76 5.10 3.97 0.16
C LEU A 76 4.40 2.77 0.82
N ARG A 77 5.12 1.97 1.61
CA ARG A 77 4.51 0.87 2.38
C ARG A 77 3.45 1.39 3.34
N ILE A 78 3.76 2.47 4.07
CA ILE A 78 2.81 3.16 4.94
C ILE A 78 1.62 3.67 4.13
N ALA A 79 1.86 4.34 3.00
CA ALA A 79 0.78 4.81 2.12
C ALA A 79 -0.10 3.66 1.62
N GLY A 80 0.46 2.52 1.23
CA GLY A 80 -0.31 1.34 0.83
C GLY A 80 -1.24 0.81 1.92
N LEU A 81 -0.86 0.90 3.20
CA LEU A 81 -1.69 0.48 4.33
C LEU A 81 -2.91 1.39 4.55
N VAL A 82 -2.84 2.65 4.12
CA VAL A 82 -3.86 3.68 4.43
C VAL A 82 -4.43 4.40 3.21
N HIS A 83 -4.06 4.02 1.98
CA HIS A 83 -4.47 4.72 0.76
C HIS A 83 -5.99 4.86 0.64
N ASP A 84 -6.69 3.84 1.12
CA ASP A 84 -8.15 3.72 1.12
C ASP A 84 -8.83 4.31 2.37
N ILE A 85 -8.12 4.98 3.28
CA ILE A 85 -8.69 5.48 4.56
C ILE A 85 -9.91 6.38 4.36
N GLY A 86 -9.96 7.11 3.24
CA GLY A 86 -11.08 7.98 2.88
C GLY A 86 -12.39 7.25 2.58
N LYS A 87 -12.35 5.93 2.34
CA LYS A 87 -13.58 5.13 2.16
C LYS A 87 -14.47 5.15 3.40
N ILE A 88 -13.97 5.61 4.55
CA ILE A 88 -14.76 5.82 5.77
C ILE A 88 -15.95 6.78 5.56
N GLU A 89 -15.84 7.72 4.62
CA GLU A 89 -16.90 8.68 4.28
C GLU A 89 -17.93 8.12 3.29
N ILE A 90 -17.62 6.99 2.63
CA ILE A 90 -18.50 6.38 1.65
C ILE A 90 -19.55 5.50 2.35
N PRO A 91 -20.84 5.57 1.97
CA PRO A 91 -21.87 4.67 2.47
C PRO A 91 -21.50 3.19 2.25
N GLY A 92 -21.68 2.37 3.29
CA GLY A 92 -21.33 0.95 3.22
C GLY A 92 -22.16 0.18 2.19
N GLU A 93 -23.39 0.60 1.94
CA GLU A 93 -24.29 0.05 0.92
C GLU A 93 -23.74 0.23 -0.50
N ILE A 94 -22.99 1.31 -0.75
CA ILE A 94 -22.33 1.55 -2.04
C ILE A 94 -21.08 0.67 -2.17
N LEU A 95 -20.25 0.60 -1.12
CA LEU A 95 -19.03 -0.21 -1.11
C LEU A 95 -19.32 -1.72 -1.24
N SER A 96 -20.42 -2.17 -0.63
CA SER A 96 -20.83 -3.58 -0.63
C SER A 96 -21.83 -3.94 -1.74
N LYS A 97 -22.17 -3.00 -2.63
CA LYS A 97 -23.19 -3.21 -3.66
C LYS A 97 -22.80 -4.37 -4.60
N PRO A 98 -23.64 -5.40 -4.77
CA PRO A 98 -23.41 -6.44 -5.76
C PRO A 98 -23.66 -5.88 -7.18
N GLY A 99 -22.73 -6.17 -8.10
CA GLY A 99 -22.85 -5.79 -9.51
C GLY A 99 -22.17 -4.47 -9.86
N LYS A 100 -22.62 -3.84 -10.95
CA LYS A 100 -22.03 -2.58 -11.44
C LYS A 100 -22.58 -1.40 -10.65
N LEU A 101 -21.69 -0.49 -10.30
CA LEU A 101 -22.05 0.83 -9.78
C LEU A 101 -22.65 1.67 -10.92
N SER A 102 -23.63 2.49 -10.59
CA SER A 102 -24.03 3.62 -11.42
C SER A 102 -22.91 4.65 -11.49
N GLU A 103 -22.97 5.54 -12.48
CA GLU A 103 -22.01 6.63 -12.64
C GLU A 103 -21.94 7.51 -11.39
N ILE A 104 -23.10 7.87 -10.81
CA ILE A 104 -23.18 8.69 -9.59
C ILE A 104 -22.54 7.97 -8.39
N GLU A 105 -22.80 6.68 -8.22
CA GLU A 105 -22.18 5.89 -7.14
C GLU A 105 -20.66 5.79 -7.32
N PHE A 106 -20.19 5.66 -8.57
CA PHE A 106 -18.77 5.64 -8.87
C PHE A 106 -18.10 6.99 -8.57
N GLU A 107 -18.74 8.12 -8.94
CA GLU A 107 -18.25 9.46 -8.59
C GLU A 107 -18.16 9.66 -7.07
N LEU A 108 -19.12 9.14 -6.30
CA LEU A 108 -19.03 9.16 -4.83
C LEU A 108 -17.81 8.39 -4.34
N ILE A 109 -17.56 7.17 -4.87
CA ILE A 109 -16.39 6.39 -4.49
C ILE A 109 -15.10 7.13 -4.82
N LYS A 110 -14.98 7.80 -5.97
CA LYS A 110 -13.77 8.56 -6.34
C LYS A 110 -13.38 9.60 -5.27
N GLY A 111 -14.36 10.12 -4.53
CA GLY A 111 -14.16 11.04 -3.42
C GLY A 111 -13.21 10.52 -2.33
N HIS A 112 -13.08 9.20 -2.16
CA HIS A 112 -12.22 8.63 -1.11
C HIS A 112 -10.76 9.06 -1.22
N ALA A 113 -10.24 9.32 -2.42
CA ALA A 113 -8.86 9.75 -2.60
C ALA A 113 -8.64 11.15 -1.98
N GLN A 114 -9.60 12.06 -2.15
CA GLN A 114 -9.55 13.40 -1.56
C GLN A 114 -9.83 13.35 -0.06
N SER A 115 -10.86 12.61 0.39
CA SER A 115 -11.14 12.40 1.80
C SER A 115 -9.97 11.76 2.54
N GLY A 116 -9.27 10.80 1.90
CA GLY A 116 -8.08 10.16 2.44
C GLY A 116 -6.94 11.15 2.64
N TYR A 117 -6.71 12.04 1.68
CA TYR A 117 -5.77 13.16 1.84
C TYR A 117 -6.15 14.06 3.01
N ASP A 118 -7.41 14.45 3.11
CA ASP A 118 -7.89 15.38 4.15
C ASP A 118 -7.77 14.80 5.55
N ILE A 119 -7.83 13.48 5.70
CA ILE A 119 -7.56 12.77 6.96
C ILE A 119 -6.05 12.68 7.24
N LEU A 120 -5.26 12.27 6.24
CA LEU A 120 -3.85 11.93 6.43
C LEU A 120 -2.93 13.16 6.52
N LYS A 121 -3.33 14.30 5.94
CA LYS A 121 -2.53 15.55 5.95
C LYS A 121 -2.30 16.13 7.35
N GLU A 122 -3.12 15.73 8.32
CA GLU A 122 -3.02 16.18 9.72
C GLU A 122 -1.90 15.44 10.48
N VAL A 123 -1.36 14.36 9.91
CA VAL A 123 -0.25 13.59 10.49
C VAL A 123 1.06 14.03 9.84
N ASP A 124 2.02 14.43 10.66
CA ASP A 124 3.37 14.82 10.22
C ASP A 124 4.22 13.58 9.90
N PHE A 125 3.90 12.93 8.78
CA PHE A 125 4.69 11.82 8.28
C PHE A 125 6.04 12.30 7.74
N PRO A 126 7.14 11.55 7.95
CA PRO A 126 8.43 11.83 7.29
C PRO A 126 8.40 11.74 5.75
N TRP A 127 7.29 11.27 5.19
CA TRP A 127 7.08 11.00 3.77
C TRP A 127 5.75 11.63 3.32
N PRO A 128 5.54 11.88 2.02
CA PRO A 128 4.32 12.50 1.50
C PRO A 128 3.13 11.53 1.45
N VAL A 129 2.85 10.79 2.53
CA VAL A 129 1.85 9.70 2.61
C VAL A 129 0.47 10.17 2.16
N ALA A 130 0.01 11.33 2.64
CA ALA A 130 -1.28 11.89 2.27
C ALA A 130 -1.39 12.15 0.76
N GLU A 131 -0.32 12.66 0.16
CA GLU A 131 -0.28 12.99 -1.27
C GLU A 131 -0.16 11.73 -2.13
N ILE A 132 0.59 10.71 -1.68
CA ILE A 132 0.63 9.40 -2.32
C ILE A 132 -0.76 8.76 -2.33
N ALA A 133 -1.44 8.75 -1.18
CA ALA A 133 -2.81 8.26 -1.04
C ALA A 133 -3.80 9.08 -1.89
N ARG A 134 -3.59 10.38 -2.06
CA ARG A 134 -4.43 11.20 -2.94
C ARG A 134 -4.30 10.80 -4.40
N GLN A 135 -3.09 10.46 -4.83
CA GLN A 135 -2.74 10.32 -6.24
C GLN A 135 -2.79 8.86 -6.76
N HIS A 136 -3.06 7.87 -5.93
CA HIS A 136 -2.97 6.45 -6.31
C HIS A 136 -3.94 6.02 -7.44
N HIS A 137 -4.95 6.84 -7.74
CA HIS A 137 -5.85 6.67 -8.88
C HIS A 137 -5.62 7.65 -10.04
N GLU A 138 -4.59 8.47 -9.96
CA GLU A 138 -4.11 9.25 -11.11
C GLU A 138 -3.55 8.30 -12.17
N ARG A 139 -3.56 8.75 -13.43
CA ARG A 139 -3.11 8.00 -14.61
C ARG A 139 -2.22 8.89 -15.45
N LEU A 140 -1.19 8.34 -16.08
CA LEU A 140 -0.18 9.16 -16.77
C LEU A 140 -0.76 10.06 -17.87
N ASP A 141 -1.87 9.66 -18.49
CA ASP A 141 -2.59 10.39 -19.53
C ASP A 141 -3.60 11.43 -18.99
N GLY A 142 -3.68 11.62 -17.67
CA GLY A 142 -4.60 12.58 -17.04
C GLY A 142 -6.04 12.09 -16.91
N SER A 143 -6.36 10.87 -17.36
CA SER A 143 -7.71 10.28 -17.24
C SER A 143 -8.07 9.87 -15.80
N GLY A 144 -7.09 9.91 -14.90
CA GLY A 144 -7.24 9.56 -13.49
C GLY A 144 -7.93 10.63 -12.65
N TYR A 145 -7.93 10.40 -11.34
CA TYR A 145 -8.61 11.26 -10.36
C TYR A 145 -7.82 11.27 -9.04
N PRO A 146 -8.03 12.26 -8.14
CA PRO A 146 -9.06 13.30 -8.16
C PRO A 146 -8.71 14.57 -8.94
N ARG A 147 -7.46 14.77 -9.37
CA ARG A 147 -7.02 16.02 -10.00
C ARG A 147 -6.74 15.91 -11.50
N GLY A 148 -6.68 14.70 -12.07
CA GLY A 148 -6.33 14.50 -13.47
C GLY A 148 -4.90 14.93 -13.74
N LEU A 149 -3.97 14.51 -12.87
CA LEU A 149 -2.55 14.79 -13.05
C LEU A 149 -1.99 13.95 -14.20
N GLU A 150 -1.01 14.50 -14.90
CA GLU A 150 -0.35 13.86 -16.03
C GLU A 150 1.13 13.62 -15.75
N GLY A 151 1.67 12.51 -16.24
CA GLY A 151 3.10 12.19 -16.26
C GLY A 151 3.85 12.56 -14.97
N GLU A 152 4.78 13.51 -15.08
CA GLU A 152 5.64 14.00 -14.00
C GLU A 152 4.91 14.76 -12.88
N GLY A 153 3.65 15.14 -13.08
CA GLY A 153 2.80 15.70 -12.02
C GLY A 153 2.40 14.67 -10.96
N ILE A 154 2.52 13.37 -11.27
CA ILE A 154 2.23 12.27 -10.35
C ILE A 154 3.51 11.85 -9.63
N LEU A 155 3.45 11.77 -8.30
CA LEU A 155 4.54 11.29 -7.46
C LEU A 155 4.98 9.88 -7.90
N PRO A 156 6.29 9.61 -8.01
CA PRO A 156 6.76 8.28 -8.39
C PRO A 156 6.21 7.16 -7.49
N GLU A 157 6.10 7.41 -6.18
CA GLU A 157 5.49 6.50 -5.21
C GLU A 157 4.01 6.21 -5.53
N ALA A 158 3.25 7.23 -5.95
CA ALA A 158 1.85 7.06 -6.32
C ALA A 158 1.68 6.23 -7.60
N ARG A 159 2.62 6.36 -8.56
CA ARG A 159 2.64 5.50 -9.75
C ARG A 159 2.91 4.04 -9.41
N VAL A 160 3.81 3.79 -8.45
CA VAL A 160 4.04 2.43 -7.93
C VAL A 160 2.78 1.90 -7.24
N LEU A 161 2.16 2.72 -6.39
CA LEU A 161 0.96 2.32 -5.66
C LEU A 161 -0.21 2.03 -6.60
N ALA A 162 -0.38 2.81 -7.65
CA ALA A 162 -1.42 2.63 -8.66
C ALA A 162 -1.34 1.24 -9.34
N VAL A 163 -0.14 0.80 -9.71
CA VAL A 163 0.07 -0.53 -10.30
C VAL A 163 -0.18 -1.63 -9.26
N ALA A 164 0.36 -1.46 -8.04
CA ALA A 164 0.17 -2.44 -6.97
C ALA A 164 -1.31 -2.63 -6.61
N ASP A 165 -2.07 -1.54 -6.51
CA ASP A 165 -3.50 -1.54 -6.24
C ASP A 165 -4.29 -2.26 -7.34
N VAL A 166 -4.06 -1.93 -8.62
CA VAL A 166 -4.76 -2.57 -9.75
C VAL A 166 -4.49 -4.07 -9.79
N VAL A 167 -3.23 -4.49 -9.62
CA VAL A 167 -2.86 -5.90 -9.66
C VAL A 167 -3.50 -6.66 -8.51
N GLU A 168 -3.41 -6.15 -7.28
CA GLU A 168 -4.08 -6.78 -6.13
C GLU A 168 -5.59 -6.83 -6.37
N ALA A 169 -6.18 -5.70 -6.77
CA ALA A 169 -7.63 -5.55 -6.93
C ALA A 169 -8.24 -6.54 -7.92
N MET A 170 -7.49 -6.89 -8.98
CA MET A 170 -7.90 -7.84 -10.01
C MET A 170 -7.62 -9.30 -9.63
N THR A 171 -6.59 -9.55 -8.83
CA THR A 171 -6.20 -10.91 -8.41
C THR A 171 -6.95 -11.41 -7.17
N SER A 172 -7.53 -10.52 -6.39
CA SER A 172 -8.27 -10.88 -5.18
C SER A 172 -9.72 -11.28 -5.44
N HIS A 173 -10.19 -12.29 -4.70
CA HIS A 173 -11.60 -12.67 -4.66
C HIS A 173 -12.39 -11.66 -3.83
N ARG A 174 -13.48 -11.14 -4.38
CA ARG A 174 -14.44 -10.30 -3.65
C ARG A 174 -15.73 -11.08 -3.41
N PRO A 175 -16.48 -10.81 -2.33
CA PRO A 175 -17.76 -11.49 -2.03
C PRO A 175 -18.74 -11.58 -3.21
N TYR A 176 -18.68 -10.62 -4.15
CA TYR A 176 -19.56 -10.53 -5.32
C TYR A 176 -18.82 -10.45 -6.66
N ARG A 177 -17.48 -10.57 -6.67
CA ARG A 177 -16.67 -10.54 -7.89
C ARG A 177 -15.56 -11.59 -7.77
N PRO A 178 -15.63 -12.71 -8.52
CA PRO A 178 -14.52 -13.64 -8.55
C PRO A 178 -13.27 -12.94 -9.07
N SER A 179 -12.11 -13.38 -8.57
CA SER A 179 -10.80 -12.95 -9.08
C SER A 179 -10.77 -13.13 -10.60
N LEU A 180 -10.24 -12.12 -11.31
CA LEU A 180 -9.96 -12.24 -12.74
C LEU A 180 -8.68 -13.06 -12.99
N GLY A 181 -7.90 -13.31 -11.93
CA GLY A 181 -6.66 -14.06 -11.94
C GLY A 181 -5.44 -13.19 -12.27
N LEU A 182 -4.26 -13.70 -11.91
CA LEU A 182 -2.99 -13.01 -12.10
C LEU A 182 -2.74 -12.65 -13.57
N ARG A 183 -2.99 -13.59 -14.50
CA ARG A 183 -2.79 -13.31 -15.92
C ARG A 183 -3.58 -12.10 -16.41
N ALA A 184 -4.87 -12.02 -16.07
CA ALA A 184 -5.71 -10.89 -16.47
C ALA A 184 -5.24 -9.57 -15.85
N ALA A 185 -4.72 -9.61 -14.62
CA ALA A 185 -4.14 -8.43 -13.97
C ALA A 185 -2.86 -7.96 -14.66
N LEU A 186 -1.98 -8.88 -15.06
CA LEU A 186 -0.76 -8.58 -15.79
C LEU A 186 -1.07 -8.06 -17.21
N ASP A 187 -1.99 -8.71 -17.93
CA ASP A 187 -2.44 -8.28 -19.26
C ASP A 187 -3.03 -6.83 -19.22
N GLU A 188 -3.76 -6.49 -18.15
CA GLU A 188 -4.31 -5.14 -17.94
C GLU A 188 -3.21 -4.09 -17.81
N ILE A 189 -2.20 -4.31 -16.95
CA ILE A 189 -1.15 -3.32 -16.76
C ILE A 189 -0.20 -3.24 -17.96
N GLU A 190 0.06 -4.38 -18.62
CA GLU A 190 0.93 -4.47 -19.79
C GLU A 190 0.32 -3.76 -21.00
N SER A 191 -0.97 -4.01 -21.29
CA SER A 191 -1.67 -3.38 -22.43
C SER A 191 -1.80 -1.85 -22.32
N LYS A 192 -1.64 -1.31 -21.10
CA LYS A 192 -1.76 0.12 -20.78
C LYS A 192 -0.44 0.75 -20.31
N ARG A 193 0.67 0.03 -20.46
CA ARG A 193 2.03 0.45 -20.12
C ARG A 193 2.42 1.72 -20.88
N GLY A 194 2.92 2.73 -20.16
CA GLY A 194 3.33 4.02 -20.72
C GLY A 194 2.18 4.95 -21.11
N VAL A 195 0.92 4.51 -20.97
CA VAL A 195 -0.28 5.31 -21.25
C VAL A 195 -1.02 5.62 -19.95
N LEU A 196 -1.43 4.58 -19.22
CA LEU A 196 -2.07 4.74 -17.91
C LEU A 196 -1.09 4.54 -16.76
N TYR A 197 -0.16 3.62 -16.94
CA TYR A 197 0.76 3.15 -15.91
C TYR A 197 2.21 3.42 -16.29
N ASP A 198 3.04 3.73 -15.31
CA ASP A 198 4.46 3.97 -15.50
C ASP A 198 5.17 2.72 -16.03
N SER A 199 5.90 2.89 -17.14
CA SER A 199 6.56 1.80 -17.84
C SER A 199 7.57 1.07 -16.97
N GLU A 200 8.33 1.79 -16.15
CA GLU A 200 9.36 1.17 -15.29
C GLU A 200 8.71 0.35 -14.18
N VAL A 201 7.58 0.84 -13.65
CA VAL A 201 6.81 0.13 -12.61
C VAL A 201 6.14 -1.12 -13.18
N VAL A 202 5.55 -1.03 -14.38
CA VAL A 202 4.95 -2.18 -15.05
C VAL A 202 6.00 -3.25 -15.32
N ASP A 203 7.16 -2.88 -15.87
CA ASP A 203 8.26 -3.83 -16.13
C ASP A 203 8.72 -4.51 -14.84
N ALA A 204 8.92 -3.73 -13.77
CA ALA A 204 9.27 -4.27 -12.47
C ALA A 204 8.23 -5.27 -11.94
N CYS A 205 6.94 -5.00 -12.17
CA CYS A 205 5.85 -5.89 -11.79
C CYS A 205 5.83 -7.18 -12.61
N MET A 206 6.01 -7.09 -13.94
CA MET A 206 6.10 -8.26 -14.81
C MET A 206 7.26 -9.16 -14.38
N SER A 207 8.47 -8.60 -14.24
CA SER A 207 9.64 -9.37 -13.79
C SER A 207 9.46 -10.00 -12.41
N LEU A 208 8.81 -9.30 -11.47
CA LEU A 208 8.50 -9.87 -10.15
C LEU A 208 7.67 -11.15 -10.26
N PHE A 209 6.61 -11.16 -11.08
CA PHE A 209 5.74 -12.33 -11.22
C PHE A 209 6.30 -13.41 -12.13
N GLU A 210 7.24 -13.09 -13.02
CA GLU A 210 8.04 -14.09 -13.73
C GLU A 210 8.99 -14.84 -12.77
N GLU A 211 9.65 -14.11 -11.87
CA GLU A 211 10.57 -14.69 -10.88
C GLU A 211 9.84 -15.40 -9.74
N ARG A 212 8.71 -14.83 -9.29
CA ARG A 212 7.94 -15.27 -8.12
C ARG A 212 6.44 -15.32 -8.43
N PRO A 213 5.97 -16.28 -9.24
CA PRO A 213 4.56 -16.40 -9.61
C PRO A 213 3.60 -16.51 -8.40
N GLU A 214 4.09 -17.04 -7.28
CA GLU A 214 3.34 -17.22 -6.04
C GLU A 214 3.39 -16.02 -5.08
N PHE A 215 3.91 -14.85 -5.49
CA PHE A 215 4.11 -13.68 -4.62
C PHE A 215 2.83 -13.29 -3.85
N LEU A 216 1.68 -13.21 -4.54
CA LEU A 216 0.38 -12.93 -3.93
C LEU A 216 -0.33 -14.18 -3.39
N GLY A 217 0.19 -15.38 -3.64
CA GLY A 217 -0.44 -16.67 -3.36
C GLY A 217 -0.06 -17.34 -2.03
N LYS A 218 0.69 -16.68 -1.15
CA LYS A 218 1.12 -17.28 0.12
C LYS A 218 0.06 -17.23 1.22
N GLU A 219 -0.95 -18.09 1.09
CA GLU A 219 -1.73 -18.64 2.23
C GLU A 219 -2.08 -20.13 2.08
N ARG A 220 -1.19 -20.95 1.48
CA ARG A 220 -1.35 -22.41 1.50
C ARG A 220 -0.05 -23.15 1.78
N ARG A 221 0.57 -22.95 2.96
CA ARG A 221 1.54 -23.88 3.58
C ARG A 221 1.97 -23.43 4.99
N ALA A 222 1.02 -23.31 5.91
CA ALA A 222 1.29 -23.35 7.34
C ALA A 222 0.11 -24.06 8.03
N GLY A 223 0.12 -25.39 8.03
CA GLY A 223 -0.98 -26.16 8.63
C GLY A 223 -1.19 -27.57 8.09
N ARG A 224 -0.13 -28.36 7.89
CA ARG A 224 -0.24 -29.82 7.87
C ARG A 224 0.96 -30.42 8.58
N LEU A 225 1.01 -30.20 9.89
CA LEU A 225 1.75 -31.10 10.77
C LEU A 225 0.89 -32.34 10.99
N SER A 226 1.46 -33.44 10.53
CA SER A 226 1.06 -34.82 10.71
C SER A 226 0.35 -35.08 12.06
N ARG A 227 -0.86 -35.64 11.98
CA ARG A 227 -1.40 -36.54 13.00
C ARG A 227 -1.72 -37.87 12.32
N THR A 228 -0.73 -38.76 12.38
CA THR A 228 -0.86 -40.21 12.50
C THR A 228 0.29 -40.65 13.37
#